data_AF-A0AAD8L903-F1
#
_entry.id   AF-A0AAD8L903-F1
#
_cell.length_a   1.000
_cell.length_b   1.000
_cell.length_c   1.000
_cell.angle_alpha   90.00
_cell.angle_beta   90.00
_cell.angle_gamma   90.00
#
_symmetry.space_group_name_H-M   'P 1'
#
loop_
_entity.id
_entity.type
_entity.pdbx_description
1 polymer ?
#
loop_
_entity_poly.entity_id
_entity_poly.type
_entity_poly.pdbx_seq_one_letter_code
_entity_poly.pdbx_strand_id
1 'polypeptide(L)'
;MPLNCSKGQLSCVEMVQVSVAVMKILKENAGLLTNFEVLDFLRTRGPAKDPTRVLAPVTPSEFKVYDNLVQSAANSQTRESISEFVAKCKPYKLTNSEITNIVNIRPSSLVEIYPLIENFESRLGESAEELVELVVQVFPCSSEEIKSDE
;
A
#
# COMPACT_ATOMS: atom_id res chain seq x y z
N MET A 1 14.66 -74.39 -34.84
CA MET A 1 14.46 -74.35 -33.37
C MET A 1 14.41 -72.89 -32.95
N PRO A 2 13.31 -72.41 -32.36
CA PRO A 2 13.19 -71.04 -31.88
C PRO A 2 13.68 -70.96 -30.43
N LEU A 3 14.50 -69.96 -30.11
CA LEU A 3 14.73 -69.52 -28.74
C LEU A 3 14.13 -68.12 -28.61
N ASN A 4 12.98 -68.08 -27.93
CA ASN A 4 12.38 -66.88 -27.37
C ASN A 4 13.39 -66.17 -26.46
N CYS A 5 13.49 -64.84 -26.57
CA CYS A 5 13.87 -64.01 -25.43
C CYS A 5 12.91 -62.83 -25.33
N SER A 6 12.28 -62.76 -24.17
CA SER A 6 11.15 -61.94 -23.80
C SER A 6 11.54 -60.48 -23.52
N LYS A 7 10.58 -59.58 -23.82
CA LYS A 7 10.25 -58.36 -23.07
C LYS A 7 11.41 -57.39 -22.77
N GLY A 8 11.54 -56.39 -23.64
CA GLY A 8 12.18 -55.11 -23.33
C GLY A 8 11.19 -53.98 -23.52
N GLN A 9 10.30 -53.81 -22.55
CA GLN A 9 9.42 -52.65 -22.43
C GLN A 9 10.29 -51.46 -22.02
N LEU A 10 10.75 -50.65 -22.99
CA LEU A 10 11.26 -49.32 -22.69
C LEU A 10 10.13 -48.34 -22.94
N SER A 11 9.49 -48.00 -21.82
CA SER A 11 8.38 -47.07 -21.68
C SER A 11 8.63 -45.80 -22.48
N CYS A 12 7.55 -45.32 -23.09
CA CYS A 12 7.35 -43.93 -23.45
C CYS A 12 8.09 -43.04 -22.44
N VAL A 13 9.16 -42.38 -22.90
CA VAL A 13 9.60 -41.14 -22.28
C VAL A 13 8.43 -40.20 -22.49
N GLU A 14 7.50 -40.18 -21.53
CA GLU A 14 6.54 -39.11 -21.41
C GLU A 14 7.37 -37.84 -21.36
N MET A 15 7.35 -37.11 -22.47
CA MET A 15 7.68 -35.70 -22.46
C MET A 15 6.71 -35.10 -21.44
N VAL A 16 7.19 -34.92 -20.21
CA VAL A 16 6.50 -34.14 -19.20
C VAL A 16 6.39 -32.76 -19.81
N GLN A 17 5.23 -32.51 -20.41
CA GLN A 17 4.89 -31.24 -21.00
C GLN A 17 4.72 -30.29 -19.83
N VAL A 18 5.84 -29.70 -19.41
CA VAL A 18 5.86 -28.61 -18.43
C VAL A 18 5.04 -27.51 -19.08
N SER A 19 3.77 -27.44 -18.69
CA SER A 19 2.88 -26.36 -19.11
C SER A 19 3.44 -25.11 -18.48
N VAL A 20 4.21 -24.35 -19.25
CA VAL A 20 4.70 -23.04 -18.84
C VAL A 20 3.46 -22.19 -18.67
N ALA A 21 3.08 -21.92 -17.42
CA ALA A 21 2.01 -20.99 -17.12
C ALA A 21 2.43 -19.60 -17.61
N VAL A 22 1.85 -19.15 -18.71
CA VAL A 22 2.10 -17.81 -19.24
C VAL A 22 1.33 -16.82 -18.38
N MET A 23 2.05 -16.05 -17.55
CA MET A 23 1.47 -14.95 -16.77
C MET A 23 0.96 -13.86 -17.72
N LYS A 24 -0.30 -13.47 -17.55
CA LYS A 24 -0.96 -12.40 -18.33
C LYS A 24 -1.49 -11.34 -17.39
N ILE A 25 -1.31 -10.08 -17.77
CA ILE A 25 -1.90 -8.95 -17.05
C ILE A 25 -3.37 -8.86 -17.45
N LEU A 26 -4.27 -9.06 -16.49
CA LEU A 26 -5.72 -8.97 -16.72
C LEU A 26 -6.24 -7.54 -16.58
N LYS A 27 -5.66 -6.77 -15.64
CA LYS A 27 -6.04 -5.40 -15.34
C LYS A 27 -4.79 -4.64 -14.90
N GLU A 28 -4.46 -3.56 -15.60
CA GLU A 28 -3.26 -2.76 -15.33
C GLU A 28 -3.37 -1.98 -14.01
N ASN A 29 -4.54 -1.38 -13.76
CA ASN A 29 -4.83 -0.64 -12.52
C ASN A 29 -6.05 -1.24 -11.81
N ALA A 30 -5.80 -2.03 -10.77
CA ALA A 30 -6.86 -2.67 -10.00
C ALA A 30 -7.63 -1.69 -9.09
N GLY A 31 -6.94 -0.66 -8.59
CA GLY A 31 -7.45 0.35 -7.67
C GLY A 31 -6.31 1.09 -6.99
N LEU A 32 -6.67 2.09 -6.19
CA LEU A 32 -5.73 2.84 -5.36
C LEU A 32 -5.43 2.08 -4.07
N LEU A 33 -4.21 2.22 -3.56
CA LEU A 33 -3.80 1.75 -2.24
C LEU A 33 -3.22 2.91 -1.45
N THR A 34 -3.61 3.00 -0.18
CA THR A 34 -3.01 3.94 0.76
C THR A 34 -1.65 3.44 1.23
N ASN A 35 -0.78 4.37 1.62
CA ASN A 35 0.51 4.07 2.24
C ASN A 35 0.32 3.20 3.50
N PHE A 36 -0.76 3.44 4.26
CA PHE A 36 -1.16 2.61 5.40
C PHE A 36 -1.43 1.16 4.99
N GLU A 37 -2.22 0.91 3.94
CA GLU A 37 -2.53 -0.46 3.50
C GLU A 37 -1.30 -1.23 3.06
N VAL A 38 -0.40 -0.56 2.34
CA VAL A 38 0.88 -1.15 1.94
C VAL A 38 1.72 -1.46 3.18
N LEU A 39 1.80 -0.54 4.14
CA LEU A 39 2.54 -0.75 5.38
C LEU A 39 1.96 -1.88 6.23
N ASP A 40 0.64 -1.91 6.39
CA ASP A 40 -0.11 -2.94 7.11
C ASP A 40 0.12 -4.31 6.47
N PHE A 41 0.01 -4.41 5.14
CA PHE A 41 0.34 -5.62 4.40
C PHE A 41 1.79 -6.05 4.61
N LEU A 42 2.74 -5.13 4.50
CA LEU A 42 4.15 -5.43 4.71
C LEU A 42 4.40 -5.96 6.12
N ARG A 43 3.82 -5.36 7.17
CA ARG A 43 3.94 -5.85 8.56
C ARG A 43 3.55 -7.33 8.69
N THR A 44 2.55 -7.81 7.96
CA THR A 44 2.16 -9.23 7.97
C THR A 44 3.20 -10.18 7.39
N ARG A 45 4.14 -9.68 6.56
CA ARG A 45 5.19 -10.47 5.89
C ARG A 45 6.48 -10.57 6.70
N GLY A 46 6.56 -9.91 7.85
CA GLY A 46 7.71 -9.93 8.76
C GLY A 46 8.89 -8.95 8.50
N PRO A 47 8.83 -7.91 7.65
CA PRO A 47 9.79 -6.82 7.75
C PRO A 47 9.59 -6.13 9.11
N ALA A 48 10.56 -6.33 9.98
CA ALA A 48 10.66 -5.67 11.28
C ALA A 48 11.93 -4.82 11.32
N LYS A 49 11.99 -3.87 12.27
CA LYS A 49 13.23 -3.12 12.57
C LYS A 49 14.27 -3.96 13.33
N ASP A 50 13.89 -5.18 13.74
CA ASP A 50 14.74 -6.08 14.52
C ASP A 50 15.95 -6.58 13.68
N PRO A 51 17.15 -6.75 14.25
CA PRO A 51 18.30 -7.35 13.58
C PRO A 51 18.02 -8.75 12.98
N THR A 52 17.02 -9.48 13.47
CA THR A 52 16.56 -10.76 12.89
C THR A 52 15.82 -10.61 11.55
N ARG A 53 15.56 -9.38 11.07
CA ARG A 53 14.88 -9.11 9.79
C ARG A 53 15.50 -9.78 8.57
N VAL A 54 16.80 -10.06 8.60
CA VAL A 54 17.52 -10.77 7.52
C VAL A 54 16.99 -12.20 7.30
N LEU A 55 16.30 -12.77 8.29
CA LEU A 55 15.72 -14.10 8.23
C LEU A 55 14.30 -14.12 7.62
N ALA A 56 13.66 -12.96 7.46
CA ALA A 56 12.34 -12.87 6.88
C ALA A 56 12.42 -13.14 5.36
N PRO A 57 11.46 -13.88 4.76
CA PRO A 57 11.40 -14.14 3.33
C PRO A 57 10.88 -12.90 2.56
N VAL A 58 11.52 -11.76 2.80
CA VAL A 58 11.14 -10.44 2.31
C VAL A 58 12.22 -9.97 1.35
N THR A 59 11.77 -9.49 0.20
CA THR A 59 12.65 -9.00 -0.86
C THR A 59 13.31 -7.68 -0.46
N PRO A 60 14.50 -7.34 -0.99
CA PRO A 60 15.14 -6.05 -0.73
C PRO A 60 14.26 -4.84 -1.08
N SER A 61 13.42 -4.96 -2.12
CA SER A 61 12.44 -3.94 -2.50
C SER A 61 11.37 -3.72 -1.43
N GLU A 62 10.83 -4.79 -0.85
CA GLU A 62 9.84 -4.70 0.22
C GLU A 62 10.43 -4.06 1.48
N PHE A 63 11.69 -4.35 1.82
CA PHE A 63 12.38 -3.68 2.92
C PHE A 63 12.52 -2.18 2.71
N LYS A 64 12.93 -1.76 1.51
CA LYS A 64 13.10 -0.33 1.21
C LYS A 64 11.78 0.43 1.29
N VAL A 65 10.70 -0.17 0.81
CA VAL A 65 9.36 0.41 0.91
C VAL A 65 8.92 0.48 2.38
N TYR A 66 9.13 -0.60 3.15
CA TYR A 66 8.80 -0.64 4.57
C TYR A 66 9.53 0.46 5.36
N ASP A 67 10.85 0.57 5.21
CA ASP A 67 11.66 1.56 5.94
C ASP A 67 11.20 3.00 5.64
N ASN A 68 10.82 3.29 4.38
CA ASN A 68 10.25 4.60 4.01
C ASN A 68 8.86 4.84 4.64
N LEU A 69 7.95 3.86 4.55
CA LEU A 69 6.58 4.02 5.03
C LEU A 69 6.49 4.13 6.55
N VAL A 70 7.36 3.44 7.29
CA VAL A 70 7.40 3.53 8.76
C VAL A 70 7.82 4.92 9.26
N GLN A 71 8.57 5.68 8.46
CA GLN A 71 8.95 7.05 8.77
C GLN A 71 7.90 8.08 8.31
N SER A 72 6.83 7.63 7.65
CA SER A 72 5.77 8.50 7.14
C SER A 72 4.54 8.53 8.07
N ALA A 73 3.61 9.44 7.78
CA ALA A 73 2.32 9.56 8.47
C ALA A 73 1.55 8.23 8.57
N ALA A 74 1.70 7.34 7.58
CA ALA A 74 1.05 6.03 7.53
C ALA A 74 1.34 5.15 8.76
N ASN A 75 2.49 5.33 9.42
CA ASN A 75 2.85 4.56 10.61
C ASN A 75 1.92 4.80 11.81
N SER A 76 1.37 6.02 11.91
CA SER A 76 0.50 6.46 13.00
C SER A 76 -1.00 6.23 12.74
N GLN A 77 -1.37 5.87 11.51
CA GLN A 77 -2.75 5.69 11.09
C GLN A 77 -3.29 4.30 11.42
N THR A 78 -4.62 4.18 11.47
CA THR A 78 -5.32 2.90 11.63
C THR A 78 -6.40 2.73 10.58
N ARG A 79 -6.89 1.50 10.42
CA ARG A 79 -7.99 1.20 9.49
C ARG A 79 -9.25 1.97 9.87
N GLU A 80 -9.48 2.13 11.16
CA GLU A 80 -10.63 2.81 11.75
C GLU A 80 -10.56 4.31 11.48
N SER A 81 -9.40 4.96 11.71
CA SER A 81 -9.25 6.40 11.48
C SER A 81 -9.38 6.76 10.00
N ILE A 82 -8.84 5.93 9.09
CA ILE A 82 -9.03 6.13 7.65
C ILE A 82 -10.50 5.97 7.25
N SER A 83 -11.19 4.96 7.78
CA SER A 83 -12.61 4.73 7.49
C SER A 83 -13.49 5.87 8.01
N GLU A 84 -13.17 6.39 9.19
CA GLU A 84 -13.82 7.57 9.78
C GLU A 84 -13.59 8.81 8.91
N PHE A 85 -12.35 9.05 8.48
CA PHE A 85 -12.01 10.17 7.61
C PHE A 85 -12.81 10.10 6.29
N VAL A 86 -12.80 8.95 5.61
CA VAL A 86 -13.56 8.74 4.36
C VAL A 86 -15.05 9.01 4.57
N ALA A 87 -15.63 8.58 5.70
CA ALA A 87 -17.03 8.84 6.00
C ALA A 87 -17.32 10.33 6.24
N LYS A 88 -16.43 11.03 6.96
CA LYS A 88 -16.53 12.48 7.23
C LYS A 88 -16.21 13.33 6.00
N CYS A 89 -15.50 12.80 5.01
CA CYS A 89 -15.19 13.51 3.75
C CYS A 89 -16.37 13.63 2.78
N LYS A 90 -17.49 12.93 3.01
CA LYS A 90 -18.66 12.92 2.10
C LYS A 90 -19.20 14.32 1.73
N PRO A 91 -19.32 15.30 2.66
CA PRO A 91 -19.82 16.63 2.34
C PRO A 91 -18.94 17.40 1.34
N TYR A 92 -17.63 17.16 1.38
CA TYR A 92 -16.62 17.86 0.57
C TYR A 92 -16.52 17.35 -0.87
N LYS A 93 -17.21 16.25 -1.21
CA LYS A 93 -17.24 15.65 -2.57
C LYS A 93 -15.83 15.45 -3.14
N LEU A 94 -14.92 14.96 -2.31
CA LEU A 94 -13.56 14.62 -2.72
C LEU A 94 -13.57 13.33 -3.55
N THR A 95 -12.70 13.27 -4.55
CA THR A 95 -12.48 12.04 -5.31
C THR A 95 -11.69 11.03 -4.48
N ASN A 96 -11.74 9.74 -4.85
CA ASN A 96 -10.96 8.72 -4.16
C ASN A 96 -9.45 9.03 -4.17
N SER A 97 -8.94 9.58 -5.28
CA SER A 97 -7.53 9.98 -5.39
C SER A 97 -7.17 11.13 -4.44
N GLU A 98 -8.04 12.13 -4.31
CA GLU A 98 -7.84 13.25 -3.37
C GLU A 98 -7.84 12.76 -1.92
N ILE A 99 -8.80 11.89 -1.58
CA ILE A 99 -8.85 11.27 -0.24
C ILE A 99 -7.59 10.46 0.02
N THR A 100 -7.16 9.61 -0.93
CA THR A 100 -5.91 8.84 -0.81
C THR A 100 -4.70 9.74 -0.63
N ASN A 101 -4.61 10.85 -1.38
CA ASN A 101 -3.51 11.80 -1.25
C ASN A 101 -3.50 12.47 0.13
N ILE A 102 -4.65 12.92 0.63
CA ILE A 102 -4.77 13.53 1.97
C ILE A 102 -4.39 12.52 3.05
N VAL A 103 -4.85 11.27 2.94
CA VAL A 103 -4.46 10.19 3.88
C VAL A 103 -2.95 9.96 3.85
N ASN A 104 -2.33 9.92 2.67
CA ASN A 104 -0.91 9.64 2.53
C ASN A 104 0.00 10.78 3.02
N ILE A 105 -0.39 12.03 2.76
CA ILE A 105 0.40 13.22 3.10
C ILE A 105 0.11 13.71 4.52
N ARG A 106 -1.11 13.50 5.02
CA ARG A 106 -1.60 14.01 6.32
C ARG A 106 -1.34 15.53 6.47
N PRO A 107 -1.95 16.35 5.60
CA PRO A 107 -1.71 17.78 5.58
C PRO A 107 -2.19 18.47 6.85
N SER A 108 -1.38 19.37 7.40
CA SER A 108 -1.68 20.10 8.64
C SER A 108 -2.04 21.57 8.43
N SER A 109 -1.97 22.03 7.18
CA SER A 109 -2.18 23.42 6.81
C SER A 109 -2.89 23.54 5.45
N LEU A 110 -3.51 24.70 5.19
CA LEU A 110 -4.16 24.98 3.90
C LEU A 110 -3.19 24.92 2.73
N VAL A 111 -1.95 25.38 2.93
CA VAL A 111 -0.90 25.39 1.91
C VAL A 111 -0.58 23.96 1.44
N GLU A 112 -0.64 23.00 2.35
CA GLU A 112 -0.41 21.58 2.04
C GLU A 112 -1.62 20.93 1.36
N ILE A 113 -2.85 21.35 1.69
CA ILE A 113 -4.06 20.83 1.04
C ILE A 113 -4.22 21.37 -0.39
N TYR A 114 -3.89 22.65 -0.63
CA TYR A 114 -4.12 23.33 -1.90
C TYR A 114 -3.64 22.52 -3.14
N PRO A 115 -2.41 21.96 -3.17
CA PRO A 115 -1.95 21.17 -4.32
C PRO A 115 -2.59 19.77 -4.43
N LEU A 116 -3.29 19.28 -3.41
CA LEU A 116 -3.86 17.92 -3.40
C LEU A 116 -5.23 17.84 -4.07
N ILE A 117 -5.91 18.97 -4.25
CA ILE A 117 -7.31 19.04 -4.68
C ILE A 117 -7.42 19.94 -5.91
N GLU A 118 -8.02 19.40 -6.98
CA GLU A 118 -8.22 20.16 -8.21
C GLU A 118 -9.34 21.20 -8.05
N ASN A 119 -9.14 22.39 -8.62
CA ASN A 119 -10.07 23.52 -8.56
C ASN A 119 -10.48 23.88 -7.12
N PHE A 120 -9.51 23.81 -6.18
CA PHE A 120 -9.66 23.96 -4.75
C PHE A 120 -10.60 25.10 -4.32
N GLU A 121 -10.32 26.33 -4.77
CA GLU A 121 -11.09 27.52 -4.39
C GLU A 121 -12.58 27.42 -4.78
N SER A 122 -12.86 26.90 -5.98
CA SER A 122 -14.23 26.80 -6.49
C SER A 122 -15.07 25.71 -5.81
N ARG A 123 -14.42 24.69 -5.22
CA ARG A 123 -15.08 23.52 -4.63
C ARG A 123 -15.22 23.61 -3.12
N LEU A 124 -14.20 24.11 -2.44
CA LEU A 124 -14.13 24.09 -0.99
C LEU A 124 -14.40 25.45 -0.36
N GLY A 125 -13.99 26.55 -0.99
CA GLY A 125 -14.26 27.91 -0.49
C GLY A 125 -13.94 28.03 1.01
N GLU A 126 -14.95 28.36 1.81
CA GLU A 126 -14.88 28.55 3.27
C GLU A 126 -14.82 27.23 4.07
N SER A 127 -15.12 26.08 3.46
CA SER A 127 -15.05 24.76 4.12
C SER A 127 -13.65 24.15 4.07
N ALA A 128 -12.67 24.86 3.49
CA ALA A 128 -11.30 24.40 3.38
C ALA A 128 -10.62 24.27 4.76
N GLU A 129 -10.83 25.26 5.63
CA GLU A 129 -10.33 25.29 6.99
C GLU A 129 -10.91 24.12 7.81
N GLU A 130 -12.21 23.86 7.67
CA GLU A 130 -12.88 22.73 8.32
C GLU A 130 -12.29 21.38 7.89
N LEU A 131 -11.89 21.25 6.61
CA LEU A 131 -11.24 20.04 6.11
C LEU A 131 -9.85 19.86 6.74
N VAL A 132 -9.06 20.92 6.89
CA VAL A 132 -7.77 20.86 7.60
C VAL A 132 -7.97 20.44 9.04
N GLU A 133 -8.92 21.06 9.75
CA GLU A 133 -9.24 20.70 11.13
C GLU A 133 -9.66 19.23 11.24
N LEU A 134 -10.49 18.75 10.32
CA LEU A 134 -10.88 17.34 10.24
C LEU A 134 -9.67 16.41 10.09
N VAL A 135 -8.72 16.75 9.21
CA VAL A 135 -7.49 15.97 9.02
C VAL A 135 -6.68 15.91 10.30
N VAL A 136 -6.45 17.05 10.96
CA VAL A 136 -5.67 17.14 12.21
C VAL A 136 -6.35 16.38 13.35
N GLN A 137 -7.69 16.41 13.42
CA GLN A 137 -8.46 15.70 14.44
C GLN A 137 -8.41 14.17 14.25
N VAL A 138 -8.54 13.69 13.01
CA VAL A 138 -8.59 12.25 12.71
C VAL A 138 -7.19 11.63 12.62
N PHE A 139 -6.20 12.41 12.20
CA PHE A 139 -4.82 12.01 12.05
C PHE A 139 -3.88 12.93 12.85
N PRO A 140 -3.88 12.84 14.20
CA PRO A 140 -3.04 13.68 15.02
C PRO A 140 -1.55 13.42 14.74
N CYS A 141 -0.76 14.49 14.74
CA CYS A 141 0.70 14.40 14.64
C CYS A 141 1.23 13.69 15.89
N SER A 142 2.09 12.69 15.71
CA SER A 142 2.64 11.96 16.85
C SER A 142 3.70 12.81 17.54
N SER A 143 3.78 12.76 18.87
CA SER A 143 4.71 13.62 19.66
C SER A 143 6.20 13.42 19.34
N GLU A 144 6.55 12.38 18.58
CA GLU A 144 7.92 12.09 18.15
C GLU A 144 8.35 12.89 16.90
N GLU A 145 7.40 13.37 16.10
CA GLU A 145 7.70 14.11 14.86
C GLU A 145 8.16 15.56 15.12
N ILE A 146 7.78 16.13 16.27
CA ILE A 146 8.11 17.51 16.68
C ILE A 146 9.61 17.71 17.01
N LYS A 147 10.37 16.62 17.19
CA LYS A 147 11.79 16.68 17.62
C LYS A 147 12.82 16.73 16.48
N SER A 148 12.39 16.76 15.23
CA SER A 148 13.30 16.61 14.08
C SER A 148 13.73 17.94 13.43
N ASP A 149 13.17 19.06 13.88
CA ASP A 149 13.36 20.38 13.25
C ASP A 149 14.25 21.34 14.10
N GLU A 150 15.14 20.81 14.94
CA GLU A 150 16.25 21.58 15.57
C GLU A 150 17.63 21.18 15.01
#